data_AF-A0AAW8G1C3-F1
#
_entry.id   AF-A0AAW8G1C3-F1
#
_cell.length_a   1.000
_cell.length_b   1.000
_cell.length_c   1.000
_cell.angle_alpha   90.00
_cell.angle_beta   90.00
_cell.angle_gamma   90.00
#
_symmetry.space_group_name_H-M   'P 1'
#
loop_
_entity.id
_entity.type
_entity.pdbx_description
1 polymer ?
#
loop_
_entity_poly.entity_id
_entity_poly.type
_entity_poly.pdbx_seq_one_letter_code
_entity_poly.pdbx_strand_id
1 'polypeptide(L)'
;MKKIAFFLIILVSMVSCTNYYTVLLTEDTNVYAGSSNESIITTIPKDTQVYISTKANKKNYKRIKWGNYYGLAYNPSYTSYSAYSPAKSYNASTPSYHYTPSTSSGGTVHVKGYTKKDGTRVSSHTRSAPRRR
;
A
#
# COMPACT_ATOMS: atom_id res chain seq x y z
N MET A 1 -12.03 -31.23 -31.16
CA MET A 1 -11.81 -29.77 -31.17
C MET A 1 -12.86 -28.97 -30.38
N LYS A 2 -14.16 -29.33 -30.40
CA LYS A 2 -15.22 -28.61 -29.64
C LYS A 2 -14.99 -28.55 -28.11
N LYS A 3 -14.38 -29.58 -27.50
CA LYS A 3 -14.06 -29.60 -26.06
C LYS A 3 -12.98 -28.58 -25.64
N ILE A 4 -12.04 -28.26 -26.54
CA ILE A 4 -10.98 -27.26 -26.30
C ILE A 4 -11.57 -25.84 -26.37
N ALA A 5 -12.49 -25.60 -27.31
CA ALA A 5 -13.19 -24.32 -27.41
C ALA A 5 -14.02 -24.03 -26.13
N PHE A 6 -14.68 -25.04 -25.56
CA PHE A 6 -15.38 -24.90 -24.28
C PHE A 6 -14.44 -24.55 -23.11
N PHE A 7 -13.26 -25.16 -23.05
CA PHE A 7 -12.25 -24.82 -22.04
C PHE A 7 -11.74 -23.37 -22.18
N LEU A 8 -11.54 -22.91 -23.41
CA LEU A 8 -11.10 -21.54 -23.72
C LEU A 8 -12.18 -20.50 -23.33
N ILE A 9 -13.46 -20.80 -23.57
CA ILE A 9 -14.58 -19.93 -23.17
C ILE A 9 -14.71 -19.82 -21.64
N ILE A 10 -14.50 -20.93 -20.91
CA ILE A 10 -14.50 -20.94 -19.44
C ILE A 10 -13.29 -20.15 -18.89
N LEU A 11 -12.14 -20.19 -19.57
CA LEU A 11 -10.95 -19.43 -19.17
C LEU A 11 -11.14 -17.92 -19.32
N VAL A 12 -11.82 -17.48 -20.39
CA VAL A 12 -12.08 -16.05 -20.65
C VAL A 12 -13.09 -15.47 -19.66
N SER A 13 -14.06 -16.24 -19.17
CA SER A 13 -15.08 -15.75 -18.22
C SER A 13 -14.54 -15.50 -16.80
N MET A 14 -13.36 -16.02 -16.46
CA MET A 14 -12.71 -15.82 -15.16
C MET A 14 -11.93 -14.50 -15.06
N VAL A 15 -11.79 -13.75 -16.17
CA VAL A 15 -11.14 -12.44 -16.16
C VAL A 15 -12.12 -11.38 -15.64
N SER A 16 -12.33 -11.38 -14.32
CA SER A 16 -13.09 -10.32 -13.66
C SER A 16 -12.27 -9.03 -13.59
N CYS A 17 -12.41 -8.20 -14.63
CA CYS A 17 -11.80 -6.87 -14.66
C CYS A 17 -12.43 -5.98 -13.58
N THR A 18 -11.73 -5.74 -12.47
CA THR A 18 -12.11 -4.63 -11.58
C THR A 18 -11.70 -3.32 -12.23
N ASN A 19 -12.69 -2.52 -12.64
CA ASN A 19 -12.48 -1.21 -13.25
C ASN A 19 -12.06 -0.19 -12.18
N TYR A 20 -10.98 0.53 -12.46
CA TYR A 20 -10.46 1.63 -11.66
C TYR A 20 -10.63 2.95 -12.39
N TYR A 21 -10.78 4.04 -11.64
CA TYR A 21 -10.80 5.39 -12.18
C TYR A 21 -10.01 6.33 -11.26
N THR A 22 -9.54 7.44 -11.83
CA THR A 22 -8.75 8.45 -11.12
C THR A 22 -9.65 9.40 -10.35
N VAL A 23 -9.29 9.65 -9.09
CA VAL A 23 -9.98 10.60 -8.20
C VAL A 23 -8.97 11.36 -7.36
N LEU A 24 -9.42 12.48 -6.79
CA LEU A 24 -8.67 13.27 -5.83
C LEU A 24 -9.25 13.01 -4.43
N LEU A 25 -8.41 12.56 -3.49
CA LEU A 25 -8.84 12.38 -2.10
C LEU A 25 -9.07 13.75 -1.44
N THR A 26 -10.17 13.89 -0.70
CA THR A 26 -10.49 15.12 0.04
C THR A 26 -10.05 15.05 1.51
N GLU A 27 -9.67 13.87 1.98
CA GLU A 27 -9.22 13.62 3.35
C GLU A 27 -8.10 12.55 3.38
N ASP A 28 -7.37 12.51 4.50
CA ASP A 28 -6.36 11.49 4.73
C ASP A 28 -7.04 10.11 4.82
N THR A 29 -6.62 9.19 3.95
CA THR A 29 -7.30 7.90 3.76
C THR A 29 -6.37 6.75 4.15
N ASN A 30 -6.81 5.93 5.11
CA ASN A 30 -6.10 4.70 5.48
C ASN A 30 -6.31 3.60 4.44
N VAL A 31 -5.24 2.89 4.11
CA VAL A 31 -5.22 1.73 3.23
C VAL A 31 -4.99 0.49 4.06
N TYR A 32 -5.92 -0.46 4.00
CA TYR A 32 -5.89 -1.71 4.73
C TYR A 32 -5.51 -2.89 3.83
N ALA A 33 -4.80 -3.88 4.37
CA ALA A 33 -4.49 -5.12 3.65
C ALA A 33 -5.72 -6.03 3.47
N GLY A 34 -6.70 -5.93 4.38
CA GLY A 34 -7.92 -6.74 4.39
C GLY A 34 -9.13 -5.98 4.95
N SER A 35 -10.32 -6.61 4.90
CA SER A 35 -11.59 -5.97 5.28
C SER A 35 -11.89 -5.98 6.79
N SER A 36 -10.89 -6.25 7.64
CA SER A 36 -11.04 -6.32 9.10
C SER A 36 -10.59 -5.06 9.83
N ASN A 37 -10.18 -3.99 9.12
CA ASN A 37 -9.64 -2.74 9.69
C ASN A 37 -8.40 -2.87 10.60
N GLU A 38 -7.89 -4.07 10.85
CA GLU A 38 -6.80 -4.31 11.82
C GLU A 38 -5.39 -4.13 11.25
N SER A 39 -5.22 -4.07 9.92
CA SER A 39 -3.91 -4.00 9.27
C SER A 39 -3.80 -2.83 8.29
N ILE A 40 -3.44 -1.65 8.82
CA ILE A 40 -3.12 -0.47 8.00
C ILE A 40 -1.76 -0.69 7.33
N ILE A 41 -1.72 -0.58 6.00
CA ILE A 41 -0.51 -0.60 5.18
C ILE A 41 0.12 0.80 5.14
N THR A 42 -0.71 1.82 4.87
CA THR A 42 -0.28 3.22 4.77
C THR A 42 -1.48 4.15 4.95
N THR A 43 -1.20 5.42 5.22
CA THR A 43 -2.16 6.52 5.12
C THR A 43 -1.79 7.38 3.92
N ILE A 44 -2.73 7.62 3.02
CA ILE A 44 -2.56 8.49 1.86
C ILE A 44 -3.05 9.87 2.26
N PRO A 45 -2.24 10.93 2.12
CA PRO A 45 -2.67 12.27 2.50
C PRO A 45 -3.79 12.78 1.59
N LYS A 46 -4.59 13.71 2.10
CA LYS A 46 -5.55 14.49 1.30
C LYS A 46 -4.89 15.18 0.10
N ASP A 47 -5.70 15.63 -0.85
CA ASP A 47 -5.26 16.29 -2.08
C ASP A 47 -4.34 15.43 -2.95
N THR A 48 -4.41 14.11 -2.77
CA THR A 48 -3.61 13.13 -3.52
C THR A 48 -4.45 12.43 -4.57
N GLN A 49 -3.91 12.33 -5.79
CA GLN A 49 -4.54 11.60 -6.88
C GLN A 49 -4.31 10.09 -6.71
N VAL A 50 -5.40 9.31 -6.74
CA VAL A 50 -5.38 7.87 -6.54
C VAL A 50 -6.29 7.16 -7.56
N TYR A 51 -6.09 5.86 -7.74
CA TYR A 51 -7.03 5.03 -8.48
C TYR A 51 -7.95 4.29 -7.51
N ILE A 52 -9.26 4.47 -7.68
CA ILE A 52 -10.29 3.82 -6.85
C ILE A 52 -11.15 2.89 -7.72
N SER A 53 -11.56 1.75 -7.16
CA SER A 53 -12.48 0.83 -7.83
C SER A 53 -13.89 1.41 -7.93
N THR A 54 -14.53 1.23 -9.09
CA THR A 54 -15.92 1.66 -9.32
C THR A 54 -16.88 1.01 -8.33
N LYS A 55 -16.77 -0.32 -8.18
CA LYS A 55 -17.59 -1.10 -7.26
C LYS A 55 -17.03 -1.05 -5.85
N ALA A 56 -17.92 -0.84 -4.88
CA ALA A 56 -17.64 -1.15 -3.49
C ALA A 56 -17.55 -2.67 -3.30
N ASN A 57 -16.64 -3.11 -2.44
CA ASN A 57 -16.58 -4.46 -1.92
C ASN A 57 -17.56 -4.59 -0.72
N LYS A 58 -17.65 -5.78 -0.11
CA LYS A 58 -18.40 -6.03 1.12
C LYS A 58 -18.04 -4.95 2.16
N LYS A 59 -19.05 -4.39 2.85
CA LYS A 59 -18.91 -3.45 3.99
C LYS A 59 -18.25 -2.09 3.66
N ASN A 60 -18.65 -1.43 2.57
CA ASN A 60 -18.22 -0.06 2.22
C ASN A 60 -16.72 0.14 1.93
N TYR A 61 -15.97 -0.94 1.72
CA TYR A 61 -14.58 -0.84 1.27
C TYR A 61 -14.49 -0.62 -0.24
N LYS A 62 -13.53 0.17 -0.67
CA LYS A 62 -13.13 0.30 -2.08
C LYS A 62 -11.69 -0.12 -2.26
N ARG A 63 -11.35 -0.74 -3.40
CA ARG A 63 -9.95 -1.04 -3.72
C ARG A 63 -9.28 0.26 -4.14
N ILE A 64 -8.14 0.57 -3.55
CA ILE A 64 -7.39 1.80 -3.80
C ILE A 64 -5.95 1.45 -4.21
N LYS A 65 -5.41 2.18 -5.19
CA LYS A 65 -4.02 2.10 -5.63
C LYS A 65 -3.39 3.48 -5.61
N TRP A 66 -2.21 3.57 -5.02
CA TRP A 66 -1.41 4.80 -4.96
C TRP A 66 0.07 4.45 -4.91
N GLY A 67 0.80 4.79 -5.97
CA GLY A 67 2.18 4.34 -6.15
C GLY A 67 2.29 2.81 -6.03
N ASN A 68 3.14 2.36 -5.10
CA ASN A 68 3.35 0.93 -4.81
C ASN A 68 2.36 0.37 -3.78
N TYR A 69 1.48 1.20 -3.22
CA TYR A 69 0.51 0.79 -2.22
C TYR A 69 -0.79 0.35 -2.88
N TYR A 70 -1.29 -0.79 -2.43
CA TYR A 70 -2.55 -1.37 -2.87
C TYR A 70 -3.27 -2.00 -1.70
N GLY A 71 -4.58 -1.75 -1.62
CA GLY A 71 -5.39 -2.34 -0.56
C GLY A 71 -6.84 -1.89 -0.61
N LEU A 72 -7.47 -1.88 0.54
CA LEU A 72 -8.84 -1.45 0.75
C LEU A 72 -8.87 -0.13 1.51
N ALA A 73 -9.66 0.83 1.05
CA ALA A 73 -10.01 2.03 1.80
C ALA A 73 -11.44 1.89 2.31
N TYR A 74 -11.66 2.18 3.60
CA TYR A 74 -13.00 2.16 4.19
C TYR A 74 -13.68 3.50 3.96
N ASN A 75 -14.76 3.51 3.19
CA ASN A 75 -15.56 4.70 2.87
C ASN A 75 -14.72 5.96 2.52
N PRO A 76 -13.81 5.89 1.54
CA PRO A 76 -12.94 7.03 1.23
C PRO A 76 -13.73 8.21 0.67
N SER A 77 -13.45 9.42 1.16
CA SER A 77 -13.98 10.67 0.60
C SER A 77 -13.09 11.17 -0.55
N TYR A 78 -13.71 11.44 -1.70
CA TYR A 78 -13.00 11.88 -2.91
C TYR A 78 -13.92 12.63 -3.87
N THR A 79 -13.32 13.44 -4.74
CA THR A 79 -14.02 14.08 -5.86
C THR A 79 -13.62 13.44 -7.19
N SER A 80 -14.57 13.37 -8.13
CA SER A 80 -14.25 13.01 -9.51
C SER A 80 -13.45 14.13 -10.17
N TYR A 81 -12.43 13.76 -10.95
CA TYR A 81 -11.54 14.72 -11.61
C TYR A 81 -12.28 15.67 -12.58
N SER A 82 -13.44 15.26 -13.12
CA SER A 82 -14.26 16.10 -14.00
C SER A 82 -14.85 17.35 -13.32
N ALA A 83 -14.84 17.42 -11.99
CA ALA A 83 -15.29 18.58 -11.22
C ALA A 83 -14.13 19.45 -10.69
N TYR A 84 -12.88 19.13 -11.05
CA TYR A 84 -11.69 19.81 -10.56
C TYR A 84 -11.29 20.98 -11.47
N SER A 85 -11.33 22.20 -10.94
CA SER A 85 -10.71 23.39 -11.54
C SER A 85 -9.30 23.54 -10.94
N PRO A 86 -8.20 23.33 -11.71
CA PRO A 86 -6.86 23.32 -11.15
C PRO A 86 -6.41 24.76 -10.86
N ALA A 87 -6.33 25.12 -9.59
CA ALA A 87 -5.55 26.26 -9.15
C ALA A 87 -4.21 25.78 -8.60
N LYS A 88 -3.14 26.30 -9.21
CA LYS A 88 -1.70 26.24 -8.85
C LYS A 88 -0.89 25.09 -9.43
N SER A 89 -0.16 25.43 -10.49
CA SER A 89 1.02 24.74 -10.98
C SER A 89 2.12 24.76 -9.92
N TYR A 90 2.53 23.58 -9.45
CA TYR A 90 3.79 23.39 -8.76
C TYR A 90 4.78 22.74 -9.74
N ASN A 91 5.92 23.40 -9.95
CA ASN A 91 6.99 22.90 -10.79
C ASN A 91 7.59 21.63 -10.14
N ALA A 92 7.28 20.47 -10.71
CA ALA A 92 7.84 19.21 -10.27
C ALA A 92 9.22 19.00 -10.92
N SER A 93 10.29 19.24 -10.17
CA SER A 93 11.63 18.76 -10.52
C SER A 93 11.64 17.23 -10.50
N THR A 94 11.98 16.62 -11.63
CA THR A 94 12.13 15.17 -11.79
C THR A 94 13.37 14.67 -11.04
N PRO A 95 13.23 13.79 -10.02
CA PRO A 95 14.40 13.17 -9.41
C PRO A 95 14.82 11.93 -10.22
N SER A 96 16.08 11.90 -10.64
CA SER A 96 16.75 10.73 -11.21
C SER A 96 16.85 9.63 -10.16
N TYR A 97 16.21 8.48 -10.41
CA TYR A 97 16.18 7.35 -9.49
C TYR A 97 17.44 6.47 -9.66
N HIS A 98 18.35 6.51 -8.68
CA HIS A 98 19.28 5.41 -8.45
C HIS A 98 18.54 4.28 -7.73
N TYR A 99 18.35 3.16 -8.43
CA TYR A 99 17.76 1.95 -7.87
C TYR A 99 18.77 1.22 -6.97
N THR A 100 18.52 1.22 -5.66
CA THR A 100 19.14 0.29 -4.71
C THR A 100 18.12 -0.76 -4.29
N PRO A 101 18.38 -2.07 -4.48
CA PRO A 101 17.41 -3.11 -4.18
C PRO A 101 17.18 -3.22 -2.67
N SER A 102 15.92 -3.20 -2.26
CA SER A 102 15.49 -3.34 -0.88
C SER A 102 15.59 -4.79 -0.42
N THR A 103 16.69 -5.11 0.28
CA THR A 103 16.68 -6.26 1.19
C THR A 103 15.75 -5.91 2.34
N SER A 104 14.63 -6.62 2.52
CA SER A 104 13.79 -6.44 3.71
C SER A 104 14.58 -6.88 4.95
N SER A 105 15.25 -5.92 5.58
CA SER A 105 15.98 -6.12 6.82
C SER A 105 14.93 -6.31 7.91
N GLY A 106 14.86 -7.51 8.49
CA GLY A 106 14.17 -7.70 9.76
C GLY A 106 14.71 -6.64 10.71
N GLY A 107 13.80 -5.80 11.26
CA GLY A 107 14.05 -4.45 11.78
C GLY A 107 15.18 -4.29 12.81
N THR A 108 14.98 -3.47 13.84
CA THR A 108 16.09 -3.14 14.75
C THR A 108 15.71 -3.48 16.18
N VAL A 109 16.62 -4.12 16.90
CA VAL A 109 16.49 -4.50 18.32
C VAL A 109 17.42 -3.63 19.15
N HIS A 110 16.85 -2.98 20.16
CA HIS A 110 17.62 -2.22 21.14
C HIS A 110 17.94 -3.09 22.35
N VAL A 111 19.22 -3.25 22.66
CA VAL A 111 19.72 -4.09 23.75
C VAL A 111 20.18 -3.18 24.89
N LYS A 112 19.57 -3.35 26.07
CA LYS A 112 20.01 -2.66 27.29
C LYS A 112 21.38 -3.16 27.73
N GLY A 113 22.20 -2.25 28.27
CA GLY A 113 23.47 -2.61 28.87
C GLY A 113 23.29 -3.41 30.16
N TYR A 114 24.26 -4.26 30.50
CA TYR A 114 24.25 -5.08 31.71
C TYR A 114 25.68 -5.44 32.14
N THR A 115 25.83 -5.92 33.37
CA THR A 115 27.11 -6.41 33.90
C THR A 115 27.11 -7.93 33.90
N LYS A 116 28.15 -8.55 33.35
CA LYS A 116 28.33 -10.00 33.35
C LYS A 116 28.75 -10.49 34.74
N LYS A 117 28.58 -11.80 35.00
CA LYS A 117 28.98 -12.44 36.27
C LYS A 117 30.47 -12.34 36.60
N ASP A 118 31.32 -12.06 35.60
CA ASP A 118 32.76 -11.85 35.75
C ASP A 118 33.13 -10.36 36.01
N GLY A 119 32.14 -9.48 36.15
CA GLY A 119 32.33 -8.04 36.38
C GLY A 119 32.44 -7.20 35.10
N THR A 120 32.51 -7.82 33.92
CA THR A 120 32.61 -7.07 32.65
C THR A 120 31.31 -6.32 32.35
N ARG A 121 31.41 -5.00 32.12
CA ARG A 121 30.25 -4.16 31.74
C ARG A 121 30.03 -4.20 30.22
N VAL A 122 28.80 -4.51 29.82
CA VAL A 122 28.35 -4.49 28.42
C VAL A 122 27.47 -3.27 28.21
N SER A 123 27.87 -2.38 27.31
CA SER A 123 27.11 -1.17 26.96
C SER A 123 25.87 -1.49 26.13
N SER A 124 24.85 -0.65 26.29
CA SER A 124 23.65 -0.71 25.44
C SER A 124 24.03 -0.47 23.98
N HIS A 125 23.42 -1.22 23.07
CA HIS A 125 23.65 -1.07 21.65
C HIS A 125 22.42 -1.50 20.86
N THR A 126 22.40 -1.11 19.60
CA THR A 126 21.33 -1.40 18.65
C THR A 126 21.84 -2.41 17.62
N ARG A 127 21.04 -3.44 17.29
CA ARG A 127 21.41 -4.48 16.31
C ARG A 127 20.24 -4.85 15.41
N SER A 128 20.49 -5.50 14.28
CA SER A 128 19.44 -6.00 13.38
C SER A 128 18.59 -7.12 14.02
N ALA A 129 17.32 -7.19 13.67
CA ALA A 129 16.40 -8.19 14.18
C ALA A 129 16.60 -9.54 13.47
N PRO A 130 16.41 -10.67 14.19
CA PRO A 130 16.49 -11.99 13.57
C PRO A 130 15.50 -12.13 12.41
N ARG A 131 15.95 -12.72 11.30
CA ARG A 131 15.10 -12.97 10.13
C ARG A 131 14.28 -14.25 10.36
N ARG A 132 12.94 -14.17 10.21
CA ARG A 132 12.08 -15.37 10.21
C ARG A 132 12.42 -16.21 8.97
N ARG A 133 12.61 -17.52 9.18
CA ARG A 133 12.72 -18.53 8.12
C ARG A 133 11.33 -19.03 7.75
#